data_AF-A0AAW8NIE2-F1
#
_entry.id   AF-A0AAW8NIE2-F1
#
_cell.length_a   1.000
_cell.length_b   1.000
_cell.length_c   1.000
_cell.angle_alpha   90.00
_cell.angle_beta   90.00
_cell.angle_gamma   90.00
#
_symmetry.space_group_name_H-M   'P 1'
#
loop_
_entity.id
_entity.type
_entity.pdbx_description
1 polymer ?
#
loop_
_entity_poly.entity_id
_entity_poly.type
_entity_poly.pdbx_seq_one_letter_code
_entity_poly.pdbx_strand_id
1 'polypeptide(L)'
;MQHNQIVAKHIAKLRSDVDAATSQDDLLDIITQVKNHQGPLDYRDKITHGIKWLLISASVLSIVLIFMRLGYEQVEPLAKLVIDYSCYWFPVALSSLLVSFCHERGWLPVPMSVNVSLLVAAMVAVAIYVPEWPKIYWALMYGFGYLISAGEIDDKQFSLWLMLIIVSSLAWVWLDYRANWRKHLSDKIFLRDALFNNGLKQTKPSPEDKLDALEKQFVEFRRGNGSRDILQMFEGDYQGEQHSFSYKLYHFQYTVKRKQTSSDGNGGYKTKTVYEDRYRYGMLLDFPFAKGLCIDAEDEVKLKGSVYQEKYQTESNAFNDIYRVQACNKISAARLLSPAVIESLIKLNQNFISPMVEITADGRLCIASSSKLIIEKRKHSLAKPDEFYKEIAGHTELKRVQKLLDAIHELMRLSDNNFVNQQTTDAHETVVDSSIKMEVNN
;
A
#
# COMPACT_ATOMS: atom_id res chain seq x y z
N MET A 1 21.72 16.36 22.07
CA MET A 1 20.45 15.62 22.04
C MET A 1 19.23 16.55 21.93
N GLN A 2 19.20 17.68 22.64
CA GLN A 2 18.11 18.68 22.54
C GLN A 2 17.81 19.18 21.11
N HIS A 3 18.85 19.40 20.28
CA HIS A 3 18.70 19.79 18.87
C HIS A 3 17.78 18.84 18.07
N ASN A 4 18.08 17.54 18.07
CA ASN A 4 17.31 16.54 17.31
C ASN A 4 15.88 16.40 17.82
N GLN A 5 15.66 16.59 19.12
CA GLN A 5 14.32 16.60 19.70
C GLN A 5 13.50 17.80 19.21
N ILE A 6 14.10 18.99 19.13
CA ILE A 6 13.45 20.19 18.56
C ILE A 6 13.12 19.97 17.08
N VAL A 7 14.07 19.47 16.29
CA VAL A 7 13.85 19.12 14.87
C VAL A 7 12.71 18.12 14.73
N ALA A 8 12.71 17.04 15.52
CA ALA A 8 11.66 16.03 15.49
C ALA A 8 10.28 16.62 15.82
N LYS A 9 10.18 17.52 16.81
CA LYS A 9 8.94 18.22 17.15
C LYS A 9 8.45 19.11 16.01
N HIS A 10 9.34 19.88 15.39
CA HIS A 10 8.98 20.73 14.24
C HIS A 10 8.48 19.88 13.05
N ILE A 11 9.18 18.81 12.69
CA ILE A 11 8.78 17.91 11.61
C ILE A 11 7.47 17.19 11.93
N ALA A 12 7.27 16.76 13.18
CA ALA A 12 6.01 16.14 13.61
C ALA A 12 4.84 17.13 13.49
N LYS A 13 5.05 18.39 13.86
CA LYS A 13 4.06 19.45 13.67
C LYS A 13 3.73 19.63 12.18
N LEU A 14 4.73 19.82 11.32
CA LEU A 14 4.51 19.95 9.87
C LEU A 14 3.75 18.76 9.28
N ARG A 15 4.04 17.53 9.72
CA ARG A 15 3.31 16.33 9.30
C ARG A 15 1.85 16.38 9.73
N SER A 16 1.59 16.80 10.97
CA SER A 16 0.25 16.99 11.51
C SER A 16 -0.52 18.07 10.74
N ASP A 17 0.13 19.18 10.42
CA ASP A 17 -0.46 20.28 9.67
C ASP A 17 -0.84 19.82 8.24
N VAL A 18 0.02 19.04 7.57
CA VAL A 18 -0.31 18.42 6.27
C VAL A 18 -1.45 17.41 6.41
N ASP A 19 -1.53 16.66 7.50
CA ASP A 19 -2.64 15.73 7.75
C ASP A 19 -3.98 16.44 7.95
N ALA A 20 -3.95 17.60 8.62
CA ALA A 20 -5.10 18.43 8.92
C ALA A 20 -5.53 19.35 7.78
N ALA A 21 -4.65 19.59 6.78
CA ALA A 21 -4.94 20.45 5.64
C ALA A 21 -6.25 20.05 4.94
N THR A 22 -7.09 21.03 4.63
CA THR A 22 -8.39 20.81 3.96
C THR A 22 -8.43 21.39 2.55
N SER A 23 -7.43 22.18 2.18
CA SER A 23 -7.34 22.89 0.91
C SER A 23 -5.89 22.93 0.38
N GLN A 24 -5.75 23.34 -0.89
CA GLN A 24 -4.46 23.60 -1.51
C GLN A 24 -3.74 24.78 -0.82
N ASP A 25 -4.46 25.84 -0.44
CA ASP A 25 -3.90 27.01 0.24
C ASP A 25 -3.23 26.63 1.56
N ASP A 26 -3.84 25.73 2.34
CA ASP A 26 -3.23 25.20 3.58
C ASP A 26 -1.86 24.53 3.29
N LEU A 27 -1.75 23.81 2.16
CA LEU A 27 -0.51 23.15 1.77
C LEU A 27 0.56 24.16 1.34
N LEU A 28 0.16 25.22 0.62
CA LEU A 28 1.03 26.32 0.21
C LEU A 28 1.57 27.11 1.42
N ASP A 29 0.74 27.34 2.43
CA ASP A 29 1.14 27.94 3.70
C ASP A 29 2.17 27.09 4.42
N ILE A 30 2.00 25.77 4.45
CA ILE A 30 2.99 24.85 5.05
C ILE A 30 4.33 24.91 4.31
N ILE A 31 4.34 24.98 2.97
CA ILE A 31 5.58 25.14 2.20
C ILE A 31 6.26 26.48 2.56
N THR A 32 5.47 27.54 2.71
CA THR A 32 5.95 28.87 3.11
C THR A 32 6.52 28.86 4.53
N GLN A 33 5.88 28.15 5.46
CA GLN A 33 6.40 27.95 6.81
C GLN A 33 7.74 27.23 6.80
N VAL A 34 7.91 26.18 5.99
CA VAL A 34 9.19 25.48 5.84
C VAL A 34 10.27 26.41 5.29
N LYS A 35 9.93 27.25 4.31
CA LYS A 35 10.85 28.23 3.72
C LYS A 35 11.33 29.26 4.74
N ASN A 36 10.41 29.79 5.56
CA ASN A 36 10.69 30.87 6.50
C ASN A 36 11.02 30.38 7.92
N HIS A 37 11.25 29.08 8.10
CA HIS A 37 11.42 28.49 9.41
C HIS A 37 12.71 28.99 10.09
N GLN A 38 12.58 29.65 11.23
CA GLN A 38 13.71 30.24 11.99
C GLN A 38 14.51 29.21 12.83
N GLY A 39 14.08 27.94 12.86
CA GLY A 39 14.69 26.88 13.68
C GLY A 39 15.41 25.80 12.87
N PRO A 40 16.07 24.84 13.54
CA PRO A 40 16.70 23.73 12.85
C PRO A 40 15.65 22.78 12.27
N LEU A 41 15.87 22.36 11.02
CA LEU A 41 15.11 21.32 10.31
C LEU A 41 15.98 20.12 9.89
N ASP A 42 17.29 20.21 10.14
CA ASP A 42 18.26 19.17 9.81
C ASP A 42 18.78 18.51 11.09
N TYR A 43 18.71 17.19 11.11
CA TYR A 43 19.20 16.40 12.22
C TYR A 43 20.74 16.41 12.29
N ARG A 44 21.29 16.33 13.50
CA ARG A 44 22.74 16.27 13.77
C ARG A 44 23.10 14.88 14.30
N ASP A 45 23.36 13.95 13.38
CA ASP A 45 23.46 12.52 13.70
C ASP A 45 24.86 11.92 13.55
N LYS A 46 25.92 12.73 13.63
CA LYS A 46 27.31 12.25 13.41
C LYS A 46 27.65 11.00 14.23
N ILE A 47 27.32 11.01 15.52
CA ILE A 47 27.58 9.88 16.44
C ILE A 47 26.70 8.68 16.08
N THR A 48 25.41 8.89 15.86
CA THR A 48 24.45 7.83 15.53
C THR A 48 24.79 7.15 14.20
N HIS A 49 25.26 7.91 13.21
CA HIS A 49 25.81 7.38 11.96
C HIS A 49 27.09 6.58 12.17
N GLY A 50 27.99 7.05 13.04
CA GLY A 50 29.20 6.30 13.41
C GLY A 50 28.85 4.93 14.02
N ILE A 51 27.89 4.90 14.96
CA ILE A 51 27.40 3.66 15.57
C ILE A 51 26.73 2.75 14.55
N LYS A 52 25.89 3.30 13.66
CA LYS A 52 25.27 2.55 12.56
C LYS A 52 26.34 1.85 11.72
N TRP A 53 27.36 2.58 11.28
CA TRP A 53 28.42 2.00 10.46
C TRP A 53 29.27 0.99 11.22
N LEU A 54 29.54 1.22 12.51
CA LEU A 54 30.21 0.23 13.37
C LEU A 54 29.43 -1.10 13.42
N LEU A 55 28.11 -1.05 13.60
CA LEU A 55 27.25 -2.24 13.62
C LEU A 55 27.25 -2.98 12.28
N ILE A 56 27.20 -2.25 11.16
CA ILE A 56 27.25 -2.83 9.80
C ILE A 56 28.60 -3.48 9.55
N SER A 57 29.70 -2.78 9.86
CA SER A 57 31.05 -3.32 9.73
C SER A 57 31.26 -4.57 10.58
N ALA A 58 30.77 -4.58 11.82
CA ALA A 58 30.80 -5.76 12.69
C ALA A 58 29.98 -6.92 12.11
N SER A 59 28.78 -6.65 11.58
CA SER A 59 27.94 -7.67 10.93
C SER A 59 28.63 -8.28 9.70
N VAL A 60 29.21 -7.44 8.83
CA VAL A 60 29.95 -7.91 7.64
C VAL A 60 31.18 -8.74 8.05
N LEU A 61 31.92 -8.29 9.07
CA LEU A 61 33.08 -9.03 9.60
C LEU A 61 32.66 -10.42 10.11
N SER A 62 31.53 -10.52 10.80
CA SER A 62 30.94 -11.80 11.22
C SER A 62 30.58 -12.69 10.02
N ILE A 63 30.02 -12.15 8.93
CA ILE A 63 29.74 -12.94 7.71
C ILE A 63 31.02 -13.53 7.12
N VAL A 64 32.03 -12.67 6.92
CA VAL A 64 33.29 -13.04 6.25
C VAL A 64 34.02 -14.14 7.02
N LEU A 65 33.99 -14.10 8.35
CA LEU A 65 34.87 -14.94 9.17
C LEU A 65 34.18 -16.13 9.81
N ILE A 66 32.88 -16.06 10.07
CA ILE A 66 32.10 -17.21 10.56
C ILE A 66 31.67 -18.09 9.38
N PHE A 67 31.13 -17.49 8.31
CA PHE A 67 30.43 -18.24 7.27
C PHE A 67 31.26 -18.50 6.02
N MET A 68 32.03 -17.51 5.55
CA MET A 68 32.82 -17.69 4.33
C MET A 68 34.14 -18.44 4.59
N ARG A 69 34.56 -18.62 5.86
CA ARG A 69 35.84 -19.25 6.26
C ARG A 69 36.99 -18.85 5.34
N LEU A 70 37.01 -17.59 4.91
CA LEU A 70 38.07 -17.05 4.08
C LEU A 70 39.30 -17.06 4.97
N GLY A 71 40.19 -18.04 4.75
CA GLY A 71 41.35 -18.39 5.57
C GLY A 71 42.45 -17.31 5.59
N TYR A 72 42.06 -16.07 5.85
CA TYR A 72 42.96 -14.97 6.13
C TYR A 72 43.38 -15.07 7.59
N GLU A 73 44.42 -15.87 7.86
CA GLU A 73 45.03 -16.04 9.19
C GLU A 73 45.34 -14.69 9.87
N GLN A 74 45.58 -13.64 9.08
CA GLN A 74 45.90 -12.29 9.56
C GLN A 74 44.69 -11.53 10.14
N VAL A 75 43.44 -11.88 9.75
CA VAL A 75 42.22 -11.14 10.15
C VAL A 75 41.42 -11.89 11.23
N GLU A 76 41.67 -13.20 11.38
CA GLU A 76 41.02 -14.05 12.39
C GLU A 76 41.19 -13.54 13.84
N PRO A 77 42.39 -13.07 14.28
CA PRO A 77 42.56 -12.55 15.64
C PRO A 77 41.74 -11.28 15.89
N LEU A 78 41.66 -10.39 14.90
CA LEU A 78 40.89 -9.16 14.99
C LEU A 78 39.40 -9.45 15.14
N ALA A 79 38.88 -10.45 14.43
CA ALA A 79 37.47 -10.77 14.49
C ALA A 79 37.07 -11.54 15.74
N LYS A 80 37.93 -12.45 16.22
CA LYS A 80 37.77 -13.02 17.57
C LYS A 80 37.72 -11.90 18.59
N LEU A 81 38.59 -10.90 18.49
CA LEU A 81 38.53 -9.73 19.38
C LEU A 81 37.20 -8.96 19.25
N VAL A 82 36.75 -8.64 18.03
CA VAL A 82 35.48 -7.90 17.85
C VAL A 82 34.26 -8.70 18.33
N ILE A 83 34.22 -10.00 18.06
CA ILE A 83 33.10 -10.89 18.42
C ILE A 83 33.11 -11.22 19.91
N ASP A 84 34.25 -11.66 20.46
CA ASP A 84 34.36 -12.10 21.84
C ASP A 84 34.19 -10.94 22.84
N TYR A 85 34.70 -9.74 22.48
CA TYR A 85 34.50 -8.52 23.27
C TYR A 85 33.21 -7.76 22.91
N SER A 86 32.32 -8.34 22.10
CA SER A 86 30.99 -7.75 21.82
C SER A 86 30.16 -7.54 23.07
N CYS A 87 30.38 -8.36 24.10
CA CYS A 87 29.75 -8.18 25.41
C CYS A 87 30.00 -6.79 26.02
N TYR A 88 31.04 -6.05 25.61
CA TYR A 88 31.32 -4.71 26.11
C TYR A 88 30.86 -3.61 25.14
N TRP A 89 31.20 -3.70 23.85
CA TRP A 89 30.90 -2.61 22.93
C TRP A 89 29.46 -2.62 22.41
N PHE A 90 28.86 -3.81 22.21
CA PHE A 90 27.52 -3.91 21.62
C PHE A 90 26.41 -3.35 22.53
N PRO A 91 26.39 -3.63 23.85
CA PRO A 91 25.44 -2.99 24.76
C PRO A 91 25.53 -1.47 24.77
N VAL A 92 26.74 -0.91 24.68
CA VAL A 92 26.96 0.54 24.60
C VAL A 92 26.40 1.10 23.29
N ALA A 93 26.68 0.45 22.16
CA ALA A 93 26.15 0.83 20.84
C ALA A 93 24.62 0.79 20.82
N LEU A 94 24.01 -0.30 21.27
CA LEU A 94 22.57 -0.48 21.35
C LEU A 94 21.91 0.55 22.27
N SER A 95 22.46 0.74 23.47
CA SER A 95 21.95 1.72 24.43
C SER A 95 22.04 3.14 23.89
N SER A 96 23.11 3.48 23.16
CA SER A 96 23.26 4.79 22.54
C SER A 96 22.18 5.06 21.48
N LEU A 97 21.84 4.06 20.67
CA LEU A 97 20.74 4.15 19.70
C LEU A 97 19.39 4.28 20.40
N LEU A 98 19.12 3.43 21.40
CA LEU A 98 17.87 3.44 22.16
C LEU A 98 17.65 4.75 22.90
N VAL A 99 18.68 5.27 23.58
CA VAL A 99 18.62 6.55 24.28
C VAL A 99 18.32 7.67 23.29
N SER A 100 19.02 7.71 22.14
CA SER A 100 18.78 8.73 21.12
C SER A 100 17.35 8.66 20.58
N PHE A 101 16.85 7.45 20.32
CA PHE A 101 15.49 7.22 19.85
C PHE A 101 14.42 7.64 20.89
N CYS A 102 14.57 7.22 22.14
CA CYS A 102 13.61 7.54 23.20
C CYS A 102 13.64 9.02 23.60
N HIS A 103 14.82 9.65 23.61
CA HIS A 103 14.96 11.07 23.91
C HIS A 103 14.26 11.94 22.86
N GLU A 104 14.34 11.57 21.58
CA GLU A 104 13.63 12.29 20.50
C GLU A 104 12.11 12.21 20.64
N ARG A 105 11.59 11.06 21.09
CA ARG A 105 10.16 10.86 21.35
C ARG A 105 9.69 11.44 22.69
N GLY A 106 10.61 11.94 23.52
CA GLY A 106 10.30 12.42 24.86
C GLY A 106 9.90 11.31 25.83
N TRP A 107 10.26 10.05 25.55
CA TRP A 107 9.92 8.89 26.38
C TRP A 107 10.82 8.72 27.59
N LEU A 108 11.98 9.38 27.62
CA LEU A 108 12.90 9.33 28.75
C LEU A 108 12.58 10.47 29.73
N PRO A 109 12.23 10.16 31.00
CA PRO A 109 12.03 11.16 32.06
C PRO A 109 13.37 11.59 32.68
N VAL A 110 14.49 11.48 31.96
CA VAL A 110 15.83 11.74 32.50
C VAL A 110 16.28 13.15 32.10
N PRO A 111 16.55 14.05 33.06
CA PRO A 111 16.99 15.42 32.77
C PRO A 111 18.46 15.51 32.31
N MET A 112 19.24 14.44 32.50
CA MET A 112 20.65 14.37 32.13
C MET A 112 20.81 13.95 30.66
N SER A 113 21.67 14.66 29.93
CA SER A 113 22.06 14.27 28.58
C SER A 113 22.93 13.01 28.62
N VAL A 114 22.30 11.83 28.57
CA VAL A 114 23.01 10.55 28.48
C VAL A 114 23.80 10.54 27.17
N ASN A 115 25.13 10.63 27.24
CA ASN A 115 26.01 10.59 26.08
C ASN A 115 26.75 9.24 26.00
N VAL A 116 27.43 9.01 24.87
CA VAL A 116 28.19 7.76 24.66
C VAL A 116 29.25 7.56 25.74
N SER A 117 29.92 8.62 26.19
CA SER A 117 30.95 8.54 27.25
C SER A 117 30.39 8.04 28.58
N LEU A 118 29.19 8.46 28.98
CA LEU A 118 28.52 7.98 30.18
C LEU A 118 28.15 6.49 30.05
N LEU A 119 27.67 6.07 28.88
CA LEU A 119 27.36 4.67 28.62
C LEU A 119 28.62 3.79 28.61
N VAL A 120 29.74 4.31 28.08
CA VAL A 120 31.05 3.64 28.18
C VAL A 120 31.49 3.52 29.64
N ALA A 121 31.39 4.59 30.44
CA ALA A 121 31.74 4.55 31.86
C ALA A 121 30.87 3.56 32.65
N ALA A 122 29.57 3.51 32.35
CA ALA A 122 28.66 2.53 32.92
C ALA A 122 29.06 1.10 32.55
N MET A 123 29.44 0.86 31.29
CA MET A 123 29.92 -0.45 30.84
C MET A 123 31.24 -0.85 31.51
N VAL A 124 32.15 0.10 31.74
CA VAL A 124 33.39 -0.13 32.51
C VAL A 124 33.06 -0.55 33.95
N ALA A 125 32.11 0.13 34.59
CA ALA A 125 31.65 -0.25 35.93
C ALA A 125 31.03 -1.66 35.94
N VAL A 126 30.21 -2.02 34.96
CA VAL A 126 29.67 -3.38 34.81
C VAL A 126 30.81 -4.40 34.65
N ALA A 127 31.81 -4.11 33.84
CA ALA A 127 32.96 -5.00 33.64
C ALA A 127 33.77 -5.23 34.93
N ILE A 128 33.87 -4.23 35.81
CA ILE A 128 34.60 -4.30 37.08
C ILE A 128 33.78 -5.03 38.16
N TYR A 129 32.51 -4.66 38.31
CA TYR A 129 31.68 -5.09 39.44
C TYR A 129 30.81 -6.32 39.14
N VAL A 130 30.70 -6.72 37.88
CA VAL A 130 29.93 -7.91 37.45
C VAL A 130 30.83 -8.85 36.64
N PRO A 131 31.70 -9.64 37.29
CA PRO A 131 32.64 -10.54 36.60
C PRO A 131 31.96 -11.57 35.69
N GLU A 132 30.71 -11.93 36.02
CA GLU A 132 29.89 -12.89 35.27
C GLU A 132 29.19 -12.27 34.05
N TRP A 133 29.35 -10.97 33.80
CA TRP A 133 28.70 -10.25 32.70
C TRP A 133 28.90 -10.92 31.33
N PRO A 134 30.12 -11.34 30.92
CA PRO A 134 30.30 -12.01 29.64
C PRO A 134 29.48 -13.29 29.51
N LYS A 135 29.35 -14.08 30.58
CA LYS A 135 28.54 -15.31 30.57
C LYS A 135 27.06 -15.00 30.43
N ILE A 136 26.57 -14.00 31.19
CA ILE A 136 25.18 -13.53 31.11
C ILE A 136 24.86 -13.02 29.70
N TYR A 137 25.72 -12.18 29.13
CA TYR A 137 25.58 -11.65 27.78
C TYR A 137 25.46 -12.75 26.74
N TRP A 138 26.37 -13.73 26.74
CA TRP A 138 26.35 -14.81 25.76
C TRP A 138 25.15 -15.76 25.95
N ALA A 139 24.70 -15.97 27.19
CA ALA A 139 23.47 -16.71 27.47
C ALA A 139 22.23 -15.98 26.91
N LEU A 140 22.18 -14.65 27.02
CA LEU A 140 21.11 -13.83 26.42
C LEU A 140 21.14 -13.88 24.89
N MET A 141 22.33 -13.77 24.28
CA MET A 141 22.47 -13.90 22.82
C MET A 141 22.02 -15.27 22.33
N TYR A 142 22.44 -16.34 23.00
CA TYR A 142 22.00 -17.70 22.70
C TYR A 142 20.48 -17.85 22.83
N GLY A 143 19.90 -17.41 23.95
CA GLY A 143 18.45 -17.47 24.17
C GLY A 143 17.66 -16.69 23.11
N PHE A 144 18.16 -15.53 22.68
CA PHE A 144 17.56 -14.77 21.59
C PHE A 144 17.56 -15.53 20.26
N GLY A 145 18.70 -16.10 19.87
CA GLY A 145 18.82 -16.90 18.65
C GLY A 145 17.90 -18.10 18.68
N TYR A 146 17.93 -18.86 19.77
CA TYR A 146 17.08 -20.03 20.00
C TYR A 146 15.59 -19.69 19.87
N LEU A 147 15.13 -18.59 20.47
CA LEU A 147 13.73 -18.16 20.39
C LEU A 147 13.30 -17.78 18.96
N ILE A 148 14.11 -17.00 18.25
CA ILE A 148 13.74 -16.52 16.91
C ILE A 148 13.75 -17.65 15.88
N SER A 149 14.62 -18.64 16.04
CA SER A 149 14.66 -19.81 15.17
C SER A 149 13.76 -20.95 15.59
N ALA A 150 12.87 -20.76 16.58
CA ALA A 150 12.06 -21.84 17.15
C ALA A 150 12.88 -23.09 17.54
N GLY A 151 14.09 -22.88 18.05
CA GLY A 151 15.02 -23.92 18.49
C GLY A 151 16.01 -24.45 17.45
N GLU A 152 16.01 -23.94 16.21
CA GLU A 152 16.91 -24.45 15.16
C GLU A 152 18.36 -23.91 15.21
N ILE A 153 18.61 -22.73 15.78
CA ILE A 153 19.95 -22.14 15.92
C ILE A 153 20.54 -22.52 17.28
N ASP A 154 21.64 -23.26 17.27
CA ASP A 154 22.40 -23.66 18.48
C ASP A 154 23.78 -22.98 18.59
N ASP A 155 24.04 -21.96 17.77
CA ASP A 155 25.32 -21.25 17.76
C ASP A 155 25.19 -19.80 18.27
N LYS A 156 25.95 -19.47 19.32
CA LYS A 156 25.95 -18.14 19.95
C LYS A 156 26.52 -17.05 19.05
N GLN A 157 27.49 -17.35 18.18
CA GLN A 157 28.09 -16.39 17.25
C GLN A 157 27.13 -16.10 16.10
N PHE A 158 26.42 -17.11 15.60
CA PHE A 158 25.30 -16.93 14.66
C PHE A 158 24.22 -16.01 15.25
N SER A 159 23.87 -16.24 16.52
CA SER A 159 22.84 -15.46 17.22
C SER A 159 23.24 -13.97 17.36
N LEU A 160 24.51 -13.70 17.68
CA LEU A 160 25.06 -12.34 17.67
C LEU A 160 24.99 -11.70 16.28
N TRP A 161 25.39 -12.44 15.24
CA TRP A 161 25.34 -11.94 13.86
C TRP A 161 23.91 -11.54 13.45
N LEU A 162 22.93 -12.38 13.78
CA LEU A 162 21.51 -12.10 13.53
C LEU A 162 21.06 -10.83 14.27
N MET A 163 21.45 -10.65 15.53
CA MET A 163 21.20 -9.43 16.29
C MET A 163 21.81 -8.20 15.62
N LEU A 164 23.07 -8.28 15.18
CA LEU A 164 23.74 -7.17 14.50
C LEU A 164 23.02 -6.78 13.21
N ILE A 165 22.53 -7.74 12.43
CA ILE A 165 21.72 -7.45 11.23
C ILE A 165 20.42 -6.75 11.60
N ILE A 166 19.68 -7.26 12.58
CA ILE A 166 18.39 -6.68 12.99
C ILE A 166 18.59 -5.24 13.47
N VAL A 167 19.52 -5.03 14.41
CA VAL A 167 19.76 -3.69 14.98
C VAL A 167 20.31 -2.72 13.93
N SER A 168 21.26 -3.15 13.09
CA SER A 168 21.81 -2.28 12.03
C SER A 168 20.76 -1.92 10.97
N SER A 169 19.88 -2.87 10.60
CA SER A 169 18.78 -2.63 9.66
C SER A 169 17.75 -1.65 10.22
N LEU A 170 17.37 -1.81 11.49
CA LEU A 170 16.46 -0.88 12.17
C LEU A 170 17.08 0.52 12.28
N ALA A 171 18.36 0.60 12.66
CA ALA A 171 19.10 1.86 12.74
C ALA A 171 19.21 2.53 11.36
N TRP A 172 19.44 1.75 10.31
CA TRP A 172 19.48 2.25 8.93
C TRP A 172 18.14 2.83 8.52
N VAL A 173 17.05 2.07 8.65
CA VAL A 173 15.69 2.52 8.27
C VAL A 173 15.30 3.77 9.04
N TRP A 174 15.53 3.80 10.36
CA TRP A 174 15.23 4.98 11.19
C TRP A 174 16.02 6.22 10.77
N LEU A 175 17.33 6.07 10.55
CA LEU A 175 18.21 7.18 10.17
C LEU A 175 17.97 7.65 8.72
N ASP A 176 17.63 6.75 7.81
CA ASP A 176 17.29 7.10 6.43
C ASP A 176 15.95 7.83 6.37
N TYR A 177 14.93 7.32 7.04
CA TYR A 177 13.59 7.90 7.05
C TYR A 177 13.58 9.34 7.61
N ARG A 178 14.35 9.60 8.67
CA ARG A 178 14.48 10.96 9.23
C ARG A 178 15.35 11.86 8.35
N ALA A 179 16.40 11.37 7.71
CA ALA A 179 17.24 12.17 6.82
C ALA A 179 16.46 12.60 5.58
N ASN A 180 15.59 11.71 5.09
CA ASN A 180 14.74 11.92 3.93
C ASN A 180 13.35 12.48 4.29
N TRP A 181 13.17 13.10 5.46
CA TRP A 181 11.86 13.59 5.91
C TRP A 181 11.21 14.55 4.90
N ARG A 182 12.02 15.41 4.25
CA ARG A 182 11.55 16.34 3.20
C ARG A 182 10.96 15.59 2.02
N LYS A 183 11.59 14.49 1.59
CA LYS A 183 11.11 13.67 0.47
C LYS A 183 9.73 13.10 0.79
N HIS A 184 9.60 12.42 1.93
CA HIS A 184 8.34 11.80 2.35
C HIS A 184 7.23 12.83 2.56
N LEU A 185 7.55 13.99 3.16
CA LEU A 185 6.56 15.05 3.36
C LEU A 185 6.17 15.71 2.04
N SER A 186 7.11 15.91 1.11
CA SER A 186 6.82 16.43 -0.24
C SER A 186 5.95 15.46 -1.04
N ASP A 187 6.22 14.15 -0.99
CA ASP A 187 5.39 13.12 -1.63
C ASP A 187 3.95 13.18 -1.10
N LYS A 188 3.80 13.38 0.22
CA LYS A 188 2.50 13.49 0.88
C LYS A 188 1.76 14.78 0.51
N ILE A 189 2.45 15.92 0.53
CA ILE A 189 1.88 17.22 0.11
C ILE A 189 1.41 17.13 -1.34
N PHE A 190 2.25 16.63 -2.24
CA PHE A 190 1.90 16.50 -3.65
C PHE A 190 0.69 15.58 -3.87
N LEU A 191 0.63 14.44 -3.17
CA LEU A 191 -0.54 13.57 -3.26
C LEU A 191 -1.80 14.30 -2.78
N ARG A 192 -1.77 14.99 -1.64
CA ARG A 192 -2.94 15.72 -1.14
C ARG A 192 -3.36 16.85 -2.08
N ASP A 193 -2.41 17.58 -2.63
CA ASP A 193 -2.66 18.59 -3.66
C ASP A 193 -3.39 17.99 -4.87
N ALA A 194 -2.88 16.88 -5.40
CA ALA A 194 -3.51 16.17 -6.51
C ALA A 194 -4.93 15.69 -6.15
N LEU A 195 -5.16 15.26 -4.91
CA LEU A 195 -6.51 14.89 -4.45
C LEU A 195 -7.44 16.12 -4.41
N PHE A 196 -7.01 17.23 -3.80
CA PHE A 196 -7.81 18.46 -3.72
C PHE A 196 -8.15 19.03 -5.10
N ASN A 197 -7.17 19.07 -6.01
CA ASN A 197 -7.36 19.51 -7.39
C ASN A 197 -8.44 18.68 -8.12
N ASN A 198 -8.68 17.44 -7.73
CA ASN A 198 -9.64 16.54 -8.39
C ASN A 198 -10.86 16.24 -7.49
N GLY A 199 -11.12 17.07 -6.48
CA GLY A 199 -12.28 16.91 -5.59
C GLY A 199 -12.27 15.64 -4.74
N LEU A 200 -11.12 14.98 -4.61
CA LEU A 200 -10.96 13.75 -3.85
C LEU A 200 -10.60 14.03 -2.39
N LYS A 201 -11.19 13.25 -1.49
CA LYS A 201 -10.90 13.28 -0.06
C LYS A 201 -10.32 11.95 0.38
N GLN A 202 -9.21 11.98 1.11
CA GLN A 202 -8.67 10.78 1.71
C GLN A 202 -9.51 10.40 2.94
N THR A 203 -10.10 9.20 2.92
CA THR A 203 -10.90 8.69 4.02
C THR A 203 -10.30 7.43 4.61
N LYS A 204 -10.60 7.18 5.88
CA LYS A 204 -10.32 5.88 6.49
C LYS A 204 -11.42 4.93 6.02
N PRO A 205 -11.09 3.67 5.64
CA PRO A 205 -12.11 2.71 5.24
C PRO A 205 -13.17 2.58 6.33
N SER A 206 -14.41 2.85 5.96
CA SER A 206 -15.56 2.57 6.83
C SER A 206 -15.72 1.05 6.99
N PRO A 207 -16.51 0.54 7.95
CA PRO A 207 -16.65 -0.90 8.16
C PRO A 207 -17.07 -1.69 6.90
N GLU A 208 -17.88 -1.09 6.04
CA GLU A 208 -18.35 -1.65 4.75
C GLU A 208 -17.25 -1.66 3.66
N ASP A 209 -16.24 -0.81 3.80
CA ASP A 209 -15.12 -0.70 2.86
C ASP A 209 -13.87 -1.46 3.35
N LYS A 210 -13.96 -2.11 4.51
CA LYS A 210 -12.91 -3.03 4.94
C LYS A 210 -12.88 -4.23 4.01
N LEU A 211 -11.68 -4.76 3.81
CA LEU A 211 -11.44 -5.90 2.91
C LEU A 211 -12.41 -7.07 3.18
N ASP A 212 -12.65 -7.45 4.44
CA ASP A 212 -13.56 -8.54 4.79
C ASP A 212 -15.01 -8.31 4.36
N ALA A 213 -15.46 -7.05 4.32
CA ALA A 213 -16.79 -6.67 3.86
C ALA A 213 -16.83 -6.62 2.33
N LEU A 214 -15.80 -6.04 1.72
CA LEU A 214 -15.67 -5.95 0.27
C LEU A 214 -15.53 -7.34 -0.40
N GLU A 215 -14.80 -8.27 0.20
CA GLU A 215 -14.65 -9.66 -0.31
C GLU A 215 -15.98 -10.43 -0.30
N LYS A 216 -16.87 -10.11 0.63
CA LYS A 216 -18.23 -10.69 0.68
C LYS A 216 -19.11 -10.13 -0.43
N GLN A 217 -18.99 -8.83 -0.70
CA GLN A 217 -19.83 -8.12 -1.66
C GLN A 217 -19.37 -8.32 -3.11
N PHE A 218 -18.07 -8.19 -3.38
CA PHE A 218 -17.50 -8.22 -4.72
C PHE A 218 -16.50 -9.37 -4.85
N VAL A 219 -16.58 -10.07 -5.98
CA VAL A 219 -15.62 -11.12 -6.31
C VAL A 219 -14.25 -10.56 -6.70
N GLU A 220 -14.14 -9.29 -7.11
CA GLU A 220 -12.87 -8.61 -7.40
C GLU A 220 -11.88 -8.71 -6.23
N PHE A 221 -12.34 -8.59 -4.99
CA PHE A 221 -11.47 -8.67 -3.80
C PHE A 221 -11.12 -10.10 -3.37
N ARG A 222 -11.63 -11.11 -4.08
CA ARG A 222 -11.25 -12.54 -3.89
C ARG A 222 -10.02 -12.94 -4.69
N ARG A 223 -9.40 -12.01 -5.44
CA ARG A 223 -8.20 -12.28 -6.24
C ARG A 223 -7.03 -12.76 -5.38
N GLY A 224 -6.17 -13.59 -5.96
CA GLY A 224 -5.03 -14.19 -5.27
C GLY A 224 -5.39 -15.30 -4.29
N ASN A 225 -4.35 -15.89 -3.73
CA ASN A 225 -4.41 -16.99 -2.73
C ASN A 225 -3.42 -16.75 -1.58
N GLY A 226 -2.98 -15.51 -1.40
CA GLY A 226 -2.09 -15.08 -0.34
C GLY A 226 -2.64 -13.89 0.44
N SER A 227 -1.74 -13.02 0.90
CA SER A 227 -2.11 -11.77 1.56
C SER A 227 -2.88 -10.85 0.61
N ARG A 228 -3.77 -10.05 1.19
CA ARG A 228 -4.63 -9.10 0.50
C ARG A 228 -4.75 -7.87 1.39
N ASP A 229 -4.72 -6.68 0.81
CA ASP A 229 -4.90 -5.44 1.56
C ASP A 229 -5.42 -4.29 0.68
N ILE A 230 -6.20 -3.38 1.27
CA ILE A 230 -6.60 -2.11 0.63
C ILE A 230 -5.60 -1.05 1.10
N LEU A 231 -4.65 -0.73 0.23
CA LEU A 231 -3.55 0.19 0.55
C LEU A 231 -4.02 1.64 0.68
N GLN A 232 -4.99 2.04 -0.15
CA GLN A 232 -5.50 3.41 -0.19
C GLN A 232 -6.96 3.43 -0.59
N MET A 233 -7.70 4.40 -0.03
CA MET A 233 -9.08 4.69 -0.38
C MET A 233 -9.31 6.20 -0.36
N PHE A 234 -10.07 6.69 -1.35
CA PHE A 234 -10.44 8.09 -1.50
C PHE A 234 -11.91 8.18 -1.90
N GLU A 235 -12.59 9.22 -1.46
CA GLU A 235 -13.98 9.53 -1.83
C GLU A 235 -14.01 10.75 -2.74
N GLY A 236 -14.96 10.76 -3.69
CA GLY A 236 -15.21 11.91 -4.55
C GLY A 236 -16.63 11.92 -5.06
N ASP A 237 -17.01 13.04 -5.65
CA ASP A 237 -18.30 13.25 -6.29
C ASP A 237 -18.07 13.64 -7.74
N TYR A 238 -18.76 12.97 -8.65
CA TYR A 238 -18.71 13.26 -10.08
C TYR A 238 -20.00 13.93 -10.54
N GLN A 239 -19.86 15.02 -11.30
CA GLN A 239 -20.96 15.77 -11.88
C GLN A 239 -20.84 15.74 -13.41
N GLY A 240 -21.50 14.78 -14.05
CA GLY A 240 -21.59 14.70 -15.50
C GLY A 240 -22.80 15.46 -16.06
N GLU A 241 -22.91 15.50 -17.39
CA GLU A 241 -24.02 16.17 -18.09
C GLU A 241 -25.39 15.56 -17.79
N GLN A 242 -25.45 14.24 -17.55
CA GLN A 242 -26.71 13.50 -17.36
C GLN A 242 -26.81 12.78 -16.02
N HIS A 243 -25.67 12.32 -15.48
CA HIS A 243 -25.65 11.62 -14.20
C HIS A 243 -24.62 12.25 -13.27
N SER A 244 -24.95 12.22 -12.00
CA SER A 244 -24.06 12.62 -10.91
C SER A 244 -24.04 11.48 -9.91
N PHE A 245 -22.85 11.16 -9.38
CA PHE A 245 -22.68 10.04 -8.49
C PHE A 245 -21.50 10.26 -7.55
N SER A 246 -21.64 9.79 -6.31
CA SER A 246 -20.54 9.65 -5.38
C SER A 246 -19.81 8.33 -5.63
N TYR A 247 -18.49 8.32 -5.48
CA TYR A 247 -17.67 7.14 -5.70
C TYR A 247 -16.53 7.03 -4.70
N LYS A 248 -16.04 5.80 -4.51
CA LYS A 248 -14.84 5.49 -3.74
C LYS A 248 -13.76 4.93 -4.66
N LEU A 249 -12.65 5.64 -4.81
CA LEU A 249 -11.45 5.19 -5.49
C LEU A 249 -10.60 4.32 -4.55
N TYR A 250 -10.13 3.17 -5.00
CA TYR A 250 -9.32 2.27 -4.18
C TYR A 250 -8.05 1.77 -4.87
N HIS A 251 -7.08 1.37 -4.05
CA HIS A 251 -5.87 0.66 -4.46
C HIS A 251 -5.77 -0.63 -3.66
N PHE A 252 -5.98 -1.76 -4.35
CA PHE A 252 -6.00 -3.10 -3.78
C PHE A 252 -4.72 -3.85 -4.14
N GLN A 253 -4.06 -4.45 -3.15
CA GLN A 253 -2.92 -5.34 -3.32
C GLN A 253 -3.34 -6.77 -2.99
N TYR A 254 -2.89 -7.74 -3.79
CA TYR A 254 -3.06 -9.17 -3.52
C TYR A 254 -1.83 -9.98 -3.92
N THR A 255 -1.55 -11.04 -3.18
CA THR A 255 -0.42 -11.94 -3.45
C THR A 255 -0.90 -13.21 -4.13
N VAL A 256 -0.20 -13.62 -5.19
CA VAL A 256 -0.37 -14.89 -5.88
C VAL A 256 0.80 -15.82 -5.52
N LYS A 257 0.47 -16.95 -4.89
CA LYS A 257 1.38 -18.04 -4.53
C LYS A 257 1.33 -19.10 -5.63
N ARG A 258 2.47 -19.35 -6.29
CA ARG A 258 2.61 -20.38 -7.33
C ARG A 258 3.75 -21.33 -6.98
N LYS A 259 3.55 -22.63 -7.18
CA LYS A 259 4.64 -23.62 -7.10
C LYS A 259 5.30 -23.70 -8.48
N GLN A 260 6.58 -23.34 -8.54
CA GLN A 260 7.40 -23.47 -9.75
C GLN A 260 8.31 -24.68 -9.58
N THR A 261 8.14 -25.66 -10.45
CA THR A 261 9.01 -26.85 -10.51
C THR A 261 10.04 -26.64 -11.60
N SER A 262 11.32 -26.77 -11.27
CA SER A 262 12.44 -26.67 -12.22
C SER A 262 13.25 -27.96 -12.17
N SER A 263 13.68 -28.45 -13.33
CA SER A 263 14.62 -29.58 -13.41
C SER A 263 15.99 -29.14 -12.91
N ASP A 264 16.64 -29.97 -12.10
CA ASP A 264 17.99 -29.71 -11.59
C ASP A 264 19.11 -30.17 -12.55
N GLY A 265 18.75 -30.64 -13.75
CA GLY A 265 19.71 -31.12 -14.76
C GLY A 265 20.30 -32.50 -14.49
N ASN A 266 20.05 -33.10 -13.32
CA ASN A 266 20.54 -34.43 -12.92
C ASN A 266 19.42 -35.46 -12.74
N GLY A 267 18.24 -35.20 -13.31
CA GLY A 267 17.08 -36.09 -13.23
C GLY A 267 16.18 -35.87 -12.01
N GLY A 268 16.45 -34.85 -11.18
CA GLY A 268 15.60 -34.43 -10.07
C GLY A 268 14.78 -33.17 -10.40
N TYR A 269 13.76 -32.92 -9.57
CA TYR A 269 12.89 -31.76 -9.67
C TYR A 269 12.97 -30.94 -8.39
N LYS A 270 13.24 -29.65 -8.51
CA LYS A 270 13.20 -28.69 -7.40
C LYS A 270 11.91 -27.89 -7.48
N THR A 271 11.08 -27.96 -6.43
CA THR A 271 9.87 -27.15 -6.31
C THR A 271 10.16 -25.93 -5.44
N LYS A 272 9.93 -24.73 -5.96
CA LYS A 272 10.01 -23.47 -5.21
C LYS A 272 8.63 -22.81 -5.18
N THR A 273 8.19 -22.35 -4.02
CA THR A 273 6.99 -21.49 -3.93
C THR A 273 7.41 -20.06 -4.21
N VAL A 274 6.82 -19.45 -5.23
CA VAL A 274 7.02 -18.05 -5.63
C VAL A 274 5.81 -17.25 -5.18
N TYR A 275 6.08 -16.08 -4.60
CA TYR A 275 5.09 -15.11 -4.16
C TYR A 275 5.20 -13.90 -5.08
N GLU A 276 4.09 -13.50 -5.69
CA GLU A 276 4.02 -12.36 -6.60
C GLU A 276 2.94 -11.41 -6.11
N ASP A 277 3.32 -10.19 -5.75
CA ASP A 277 2.38 -9.14 -5.38
C ASP A 277 1.85 -8.44 -6.63
N ARG A 278 0.53 -8.34 -6.70
CA ARG A 278 -0.22 -7.73 -7.80
C ARG A 278 -1.14 -6.64 -7.25
N TYR A 279 -1.54 -5.74 -8.14
CA TYR A 279 -2.29 -4.54 -7.78
C TYR A 279 -3.47 -4.33 -8.71
N ARG A 280 -4.59 -3.91 -8.12
CA ARG A 280 -5.81 -3.48 -8.82
C ARG A 280 -6.18 -2.10 -8.35
N TYR A 281 -6.61 -1.27 -9.28
CA TYR A 281 -7.06 0.09 -9.04
C TYR A 281 -8.45 0.24 -9.61
N GLY A 282 -9.37 0.80 -8.83
CA GLY A 282 -10.76 0.82 -9.24
C GLY A 282 -11.63 1.80 -8.47
N MET A 283 -12.90 1.83 -8.86
CA MET A 283 -13.93 2.67 -8.27
C MET A 283 -15.12 1.82 -7.82
N LEU A 284 -15.67 2.16 -6.67
CA LEU A 284 -16.91 1.62 -6.10
C LEU A 284 -17.97 2.72 -6.10
N LEU A 285 -19.17 2.41 -6.56
CA LEU A 285 -20.32 3.33 -6.53
C LEU A 285 -21.64 2.55 -6.59
N ASP A 286 -22.75 3.23 -6.37
CA ASP A 286 -24.07 2.66 -6.62
C ASP A 286 -24.41 2.75 -8.10
N PHE A 287 -25.03 1.70 -8.64
CA PHE A 287 -25.38 1.60 -10.05
C PHE A 287 -26.81 1.06 -10.22
N PRO A 288 -27.80 1.93 -10.44
CA PRO A 288 -29.21 1.56 -10.38
C PRO A 288 -29.72 0.81 -11.62
N PHE A 289 -28.94 0.79 -12.71
CA PHE A 289 -29.44 0.34 -14.02
C PHE A 289 -29.27 -1.16 -14.24
N ALA A 290 -28.39 -1.85 -13.54
CA ALA A 290 -28.22 -3.29 -13.68
C ALA A 290 -27.87 -3.95 -12.36
N LYS A 291 -28.03 -5.28 -12.30
CA LYS A 291 -27.76 -6.08 -11.11
C LYS A 291 -27.25 -7.46 -11.50
N GLY A 292 -26.36 -8.00 -10.69
CA GLY A 292 -25.95 -9.40 -10.75
C GLY A 292 -25.18 -9.76 -12.01
N LEU A 293 -24.18 -8.97 -12.39
CA LEU A 293 -23.32 -9.22 -13.55
C LEU A 293 -21.84 -9.05 -13.21
N CYS A 294 -20.99 -9.91 -13.75
CA CYS A 294 -19.53 -9.82 -13.69
C CYS A 294 -18.97 -9.94 -15.11
N ILE A 295 -18.25 -8.91 -15.55
CA ILE A 295 -17.58 -8.83 -16.84
C ILE A 295 -16.08 -8.70 -16.55
N ASP A 296 -15.31 -9.76 -16.78
CA ASP A 296 -13.88 -9.81 -16.43
C ASP A 296 -13.02 -10.03 -17.69
N ALA A 297 -12.00 -9.20 -17.89
CA ALA A 297 -11.05 -9.33 -19.00
C ALA A 297 -9.84 -10.22 -18.68
N GLU A 298 -9.65 -10.64 -17.43
CA GLU A 298 -8.47 -11.43 -17.01
C GLU A 298 -8.78 -12.91 -16.76
N ASP A 299 -10.03 -13.25 -16.45
CA ASP A 299 -10.50 -14.60 -16.07
C ASP A 299 -9.70 -15.20 -14.87
N GLU A 300 -9.15 -14.33 -14.01
CA GLU A 300 -8.42 -14.75 -12.80
C GLU A 300 -9.33 -14.85 -11.58
N VAL A 301 -10.51 -14.24 -11.62
CA VAL A 301 -11.43 -14.22 -10.48
C VAL A 301 -12.15 -15.55 -10.35
N LYS A 302 -12.06 -16.15 -9.15
CA LYS A 302 -12.79 -17.38 -8.85
C LYS A 302 -14.26 -17.08 -8.57
N LEU A 303 -15.09 -17.30 -9.59
CA LEU A 303 -16.54 -17.11 -9.53
C LEU A 303 -17.29 -18.31 -8.91
N LYS A 304 -16.60 -19.43 -8.65
CA LYS A 304 -17.18 -20.60 -7.98
C LYS A 304 -17.69 -20.23 -6.58
N GLY A 305 -18.97 -20.48 -6.33
CA GLY A 305 -19.64 -20.12 -5.06
C GLY A 305 -20.06 -18.64 -4.98
N SER A 306 -20.01 -17.90 -6.09
CA SER A 306 -20.61 -16.57 -6.21
C SER A 306 -22.06 -16.67 -6.71
N VAL A 307 -22.75 -15.52 -6.73
CA VAL A 307 -24.10 -15.39 -7.31
C VAL A 307 -24.11 -15.44 -8.84
N TYR A 308 -22.96 -15.23 -9.49
CA TYR A 308 -22.82 -15.24 -10.94
C TYR A 308 -22.59 -16.67 -11.43
N GLN A 309 -23.67 -17.39 -11.75
CA GLN A 309 -23.60 -18.82 -12.11
C GLN A 309 -23.75 -19.07 -13.62
N GLU A 310 -24.40 -18.14 -14.33
CA GLU A 310 -24.71 -18.29 -15.75
C GLU A 310 -23.67 -17.62 -16.62
N LYS A 311 -23.00 -18.40 -17.48
CA LYS A 311 -22.13 -17.84 -18.53
C LYS A 311 -22.97 -17.21 -19.63
N TYR A 312 -22.54 -16.06 -20.11
CA TYR A 312 -23.18 -15.35 -21.21
C TYR A 312 -22.16 -15.00 -22.30
N GLN A 313 -22.57 -15.09 -23.55
CA GLN A 313 -21.80 -14.67 -24.71
C GLN A 313 -22.68 -13.73 -25.53
N THR A 314 -22.06 -12.68 -26.07
CA THR A 314 -22.72 -11.74 -26.97
C THR A 314 -22.56 -12.20 -28.43
N GLU A 315 -23.21 -11.52 -29.36
CA GLU A 315 -22.98 -11.71 -30.80
C GLU A 315 -21.66 -11.08 -31.29
N SER A 316 -20.99 -10.26 -30.46
CA SER A 316 -19.73 -9.60 -30.82
C SER A 316 -18.53 -10.47 -30.45
N ASN A 317 -17.88 -11.05 -31.47
CA ASN A 317 -16.64 -11.81 -31.28
C ASN A 317 -15.53 -10.95 -30.66
N ALA A 318 -15.38 -9.70 -31.10
CA ALA A 318 -14.36 -8.78 -30.57
C ALA A 318 -14.53 -8.55 -29.05
N PHE A 319 -15.77 -8.46 -28.57
CA PHE A 319 -16.06 -8.37 -27.14
C PHE A 319 -15.77 -9.68 -26.43
N ASN A 320 -16.24 -10.80 -26.98
CA ASN A 320 -16.08 -12.12 -26.39
C ASN A 320 -14.60 -12.58 -26.37
N ASP A 321 -13.73 -12.02 -27.20
CA ASP A 321 -12.29 -12.29 -27.17
C ASP A 321 -11.61 -11.59 -25.98
N ILE A 322 -12.16 -10.46 -25.54
CA ILE A 322 -11.63 -9.66 -24.44
C ILE A 322 -12.24 -10.12 -23.12
N TYR A 323 -13.57 -10.23 -23.05
CA TYR A 323 -14.30 -10.37 -21.80
C TYR A 323 -14.93 -11.75 -21.63
N ARG A 324 -15.02 -12.17 -20.37
CA ARG A 324 -15.85 -13.27 -19.89
C ARG A 324 -17.01 -12.67 -19.11
N VAL A 325 -18.23 -13.01 -19.50
CA VAL A 325 -19.44 -12.53 -18.83
C VAL A 325 -20.08 -13.67 -18.03
N GLN A 326 -20.32 -13.41 -16.75
CA GLN A 326 -21.13 -14.25 -15.89
C GLN A 326 -22.20 -13.43 -15.19
N ALA A 327 -23.40 -14.00 -15.03
CA ALA A 327 -24.55 -13.31 -14.47
C ALA A 327 -25.32 -14.19 -13.50
N CYS A 328 -26.17 -13.57 -12.67
CA CYS A 328 -27.18 -14.29 -11.91
C CYS A 328 -28.20 -14.98 -12.83
N ASN A 329 -28.52 -14.34 -13.97
CA ASN A 329 -29.34 -14.90 -15.02
C ASN A 329 -28.98 -14.27 -16.38
N LYS A 330 -29.18 -15.00 -17.48
CA LYS A 330 -28.82 -14.55 -18.83
C LYS A 330 -29.60 -13.33 -19.32
N ILE A 331 -30.83 -13.15 -18.83
CA ILE A 331 -31.70 -12.03 -19.22
C ILE A 331 -31.10 -10.70 -18.72
N SER A 332 -30.61 -10.66 -17.47
CA SER A 332 -29.92 -9.49 -16.91
C SER A 332 -28.69 -9.11 -17.73
N ALA A 333 -27.90 -10.10 -18.17
CA ALA A 333 -26.74 -9.86 -19.03
C ALA A 333 -27.16 -9.29 -20.39
N ALA A 334 -28.14 -9.90 -21.05
CA ALA A 334 -28.64 -9.46 -22.36
C ALA A 334 -29.22 -8.05 -22.32
N ARG A 335 -29.89 -7.66 -21.22
CA ARG A 335 -30.46 -6.31 -21.04
C ARG A 335 -29.39 -5.23 -20.93
N LEU A 336 -28.31 -5.50 -20.19
CA LEU A 336 -27.22 -4.53 -20.05
C LEU A 336 -26.35 -4.46 -21.31
N LEU A 337 -26.02 -5.61 -21.89
CA LEU A 337 -25.05 -5.74 -22.99
C LEU A 337 -25.66 -5.43 -24.35
N SER A 338 -26.26 -4.25 -24.49
CA SER A 338 -26.66 -3.72 -25.79
C SER A 338 -25.41 -3.42 -26.66
N PRO A 339 -25.55 -3.32 -27.99
CA PRO A 339 -24.41 -3.04 -28.87
C PRO A 339 -23.60 -1.80 -28.47
N ALA A 340 -24.27 -0.73 -28.02
CA ALA A 340 -23.60 0.48 -27.57
C ALA A 340 -22.79 0.27 -26.28
N VAL A 341 -23.33 -0.48 -25.31
CA VAL A 341 -22.62 -0.83 -24.07
C VAL A 341 -21.41 -1.72 -24.38
N ILE A 342 -21.56 -2.67 -25.30
CA ILE A 342 -20.46 -3.53 -25.77
C ILE A 342 -19.31 -2.67 -26.33
N GLU A 343 -19.61 -1.71 -27.20
CA GLU A 343 -18.59 -0.81 -27.75
C GLU A 343 -17.92 0.04 -26.67
N SER A 344 -18.68 0.51 -25.68
CA SER A 344 -18.13 1.26 -24.54
C SER A 344 -17.18 0.40 -23.70
N LEU A 345 -17.50 -0.87 -23.46
CA LEU A 345 -16.64 -1.82 -22.74
C LEU A 345 -15.38 -2.19 -23.53
N ILE A 346 -15.46 -2.29 -24.87
CA ILE A 346 -14.28 -2.48 -25.71
C ILE A 346 -13.34 -1.27 -25.59
N LYS A 347 -13.88 -0.05 -25.63
CA LYS A 347 -13.10 1.18 -25.40
C LYS A 347 -12.49 1.25 -24.00
N LEU A 348 -13.17 0.73 -22.98
CA LEU A 348 -12.62 0.61 -21.63
C LEU A 348 -11.33 -0.23 -21.63
N ASN A 349 -11.34 -1.39 -22.31
CA ASN A 349 -10.17 -2.26 -22.42
C ASN A 349 -9.01 -1.64 -23.26
N GLN A 350 -9.31 -0.74 -24.18
CA GLN A 350 -8.29 0.00 -24.91
C GLN A 350 -7.55 1.01 -24.01
N ASN A 351 -8.21 1.52 -22.96
CA ASN A 351 -7.65 2.54 -22.07
C ASN A 351 -7.07 1.96 -20.77
N PHE A 352 -7.55 0.80 -20.34
CA PHE A 352 -7.18 0.17 -19.07
C PHE A 352 -6.80 -1.29 -19.26
N ILE A 353 -5.76 -1.73 -18.54
CA ILE A 353 -5.25 -3.10 -18.66
C ILE A 353 -6.13 -4.03 -17.83
N SER A 354 -6.65 -5.09 -18.48
CA SER A 354 -7.46 -6.13 -17.86
C SER A 354 -8.60 -5.57 -17.00
N PRO A 355 -9.48 -4.72 -17.56
CA PRO A 355 -10.57 -4.13 -16.81
C PRO A 355 -11.57 -5.19 -16.37
N MET A 356 -12.23 -4.93 -15.26
CA MET A 356 -13.35 -5.70 -14.74
C MET A 356 -14.48 -4.76 -14.39
N VAL A 357 -15.70 -5.16 -14.72
CA VAL A 357 -16.94 -4.48 -14.36
C VAL A 357 -17.82 -5.49 -13.64
N GLU A 358 -17.98 -5.29 -12.34
CA GLU A 358 -18.82 -6.11 -11.49
C GLU A 358 -19.98 -5.27 -10.95
N ILE A 359 -21.20 -5.74 -11.15
CA ILE A 359 -22.42 -5.15 -10.61
C ILE A 359 -23.08 -6.21 -9.73
N THR A 360 -23.08 -5.97 -8.43
CA THR A 360 -23.58 -6.90 -7.43
C THR A 360 -25.09 -7.08 -7.53
N ALA A 361 -25.63 -8.09 -6.84
CA ALA A 361 -27.07 -8.36 -6.84
C ALA A 361 -27.89 -7.22 -6.19
N ASP A 362 -27.29 -6.44 -5.30
CA ASP A 362 -27.86 -5.24 -4.67
C ASP A 362 -27.70 -3.97 -5.53
N GLY A 363 -26.95 -4.02 -6.64
CA GLY A 363 -26.79 -2.89 -7.56
C GLY A 363 -25.63 -1.96 -7.20
N ARG A 364 -24.59 -2.46 -6.54
CA ARG A 364 -23.32 -1.75 -6.39
C ARG A 364 -22.38 -2.12 -7.53
N LEU A 365 -21.71 -1.12 -8.08
CA LEU A 365 -20.73 -1.27 -9.15
C LEU A 365 -19.30 -1.21 -8.60
N CYS A 366 -18.48 -2.13 -9.07
CA CYS A 366 -17.02 -2.11 -8.96
C CYS A 366 -16.45 -2.14 -10.38
N ILE A 367 -15.70 -1.08 -10.75
CA ILE A 367 -14.87 -1.09 -11.96
C ILE A 367 -13.41 -1.10 -11.53
N ALA A 368 -12.67 -2.11 -11.96
CA ALA A 368 -11.28 -2.32 -11.57
C ALA A 368 -10.37 -2.51 -12.80
N SER A 369 -9.09 -2.20 -12.67
CA SER A 369 -8.08 -2.51 -13.68
C SER A 369 -6.70 -2.69 -13.06
N SER A 370 -5.77 -3.27 -13.81
CA SER A 370 -4.35 -3.34 -13.43
C SER A 370 -3.62 -2.02 -13.72
N SER A 371 -4.29 -1.06 -14.35
CA SER A 371 -3.73 0.25 -14.65
C SER A 371 -3.81 1.17 -13.44
N LYS A 372 -2.66 1.62 -12.94
CA LYS A 372 -2.58 2.63 -11.89
C LYS A 372 -3.34 3.90 -12.28
N LEU A 373 -4.25 4.35 -11.42
CA LEU A 373 -5.11 5.52 -11.66
C LEU A 373 -4.43 6.84 -11.27
N ILE A 374 -3.62 6.85 -10.21
CA ILE A 374 -2.81 8.02 -9.80
C ILE A 374 -1.36 7.78 -10.22
N ILE A 375 -0.93 8.40 -11.33
CA ILE A 375 0.39 8.17 -11.94
C ILE A 375 1.32 9.39 -11.86
N GLU A 376 0.74 10.54 -11.54
CA GLU A 376 1.37 11.84 -11.47
C GLU A 376 2.48 11.80 -10.42
N LYS A 377 3.62 12.41 -10.76
CA LYS A 377 4.80 12.46 -9.90
C LYS A 377 5.25 13.91 -9.80
N ARG A 378 5.57 14.33 -8.57
CA ARG A 378 6.20 15.63 -8.34
C ARG A 378 7.56 15.74 -9.01
N LYS A 379 7.89 16.95 -9.43
CA LYS A 379 9.18 17.35 -10.01
C LYS A 379 10.08 17.98 -8.94
N HIS A 380 9.51 18.74 -8.02
CA HIS A 380 10.23 19.47 -6.98
C HIS A 380 9.91 18.92 -5.58
N SER A 381 10.50 19.52 -4.54
CA SER A 381 10.32 19.08 -3.14
C SER A 381 10.61 20.23 -2.17
N LEU A 382 10.34 20.01 -0.89
CA LEU A 382 10.72 20.91 0.21
C LEU A 382 12.24 21.20 0.32
N ALA A 383 13.10 20.50 -0.42
CA ALA A 383 14.51 20.89 -0.55
C ALA A 383 14.69 22.17 -1.41
N LYS A 384 13.72 22.46 -2.28
CA LYS A 384 13.64 23.66 -3.12
C LYS A 384 12.25 24.27 -2.99
N PRO A 385 11.94 24.95 -1.86
CA PRO A 385 10.58 25.33 -1.51
C PRO A 385 9.94 26.27 -2.53
N ASP A 386 10.70 27.16 -3.19
CA ASP A 386 10.14 28.09 -4.19
C ASP A 386 9.67 27.38 -5.47
N GLU A 387 10.46 26.41 -5.97
CA GLU A 387 10.07 25.61 -7.13
C GLU A 387 8.89 24.68 -6.79
N PHE A 388 8.91 24.10 -5.59
CA PHE A 388 7.83 23.23 -5.12
C PHE A 388 6.53 23.99 -4.84
N TYR A 389 6.61 25.20 -4.29
CA TYR A 389 5.45 26.08 -4.14
C TYR A 389 4.78 26.34 -5.49
N LYS A 390 5.56 26.70 -6.53
CA LYS A 390 5.02 26.96 -7.87
C LYS A 390 4.38 25.71 -8.49
N GLU A 391 4.94 24.54 -8.23
CA GLU A 391 4.36 23.27 -8.66
C GLU A 391 3.02 22.99 -7.98
N ILE A 392 2.97 23.12 -6.65
CA ILE A 392 1.75 22.87 -5.86
C ILE A 392 0.69 23.94 -6.09
N ALA A 393 1.06 25.20 -6.36
CA ALA A 393 0.09 26.25 -6.71
C ALA A 393 -0.51 26.06 -8.12
N GLY A 394 0.05 25.13 -8.90
CA GLY A 394 -0.56 24.69 -10.16
C GLY A 394 -1.74 23.77 -9.92
N HIS A 395 -2.29 23.26 -11.03
CA HIS A 395 -3.35 22.27 -10.99
C HIS A 395 -2.84 20.92 -11.47
N THR A 396 -2.84 19.93 -10.58
CA THR A 396 -2.46 18.55 -10.92
C THR A 396 -3.69 17.75 -11.32
N GLU A 397 -3.93 17.60 -12.62
CA GLU A 397 -5.06 16.81 -13.14
C GLU A 397 -4.76 15.30 -13.09
N LEU A 398 -5.65 14.51 -12.49
CA LEU A 398 -5.57 13.04 -12.43
C LEU A 398 -6.25 12.41 -13.65
N LYS A 399 -5.58 12.49 -14.80
CA LYS A 399 -6.16 12.16 -16.12
C LYS A 399 -6.78 10.76 -16.22
N ARG A 400 -6.19 9.77 -15.57
CA ARG A 400 -6.72 8.38 -15.59
C ARG A 400 -7.93 8.20 -14.68
N VAL A 401 -8.01 8.95 -13.59
CA VAL A 401 -9.21 9.00 -12.75
C VAL A 401 -10.35 9.60 -13.57
N GLN A 402 -10.13 10.75 -14.22
CA GLN A 402 -11.13 11.39 -15.06
C GLN A 402 -11.62 10.47 -16.18
N LYS A 403 -10.70 9.84 -16.93
CA LYS A 403 -11.07 8.88 -17.99
C LYS A 403 -11.93 7.71 -17.48
N LEU A 404 -11.68 7.23 -16.27
CA LEU A 404 -12.49 6.15 -15.70
C LEU A 404 -13.88 6.65 -15.28
N LEU A 405 -13.97 7.86 -14.72
CA LEU A 405 -15.24 8.51 -14.41
C LEU A 405 -16.06 8.76 -15.67
N ASP A 406 -15.44 9.25 -16.76
CA ASP A 406 -16.10 9.44 -18.05
C ASP A 406 -16.62 8.10 -18.61
N ALA A 407 -15.84 7.02 -18.48
CA ALA A 407 -16.27 5.70 -18.89
C ALA A 407 -17.44 5.16 -18.05
N ILE A 408 -17.45 5.40 -16.74
CA ILE A 408 -18.57 5.07 -15.84
C ILE A 408 -19.81 5.88 -16.22
N HIS A 409 -19.66 7.19 -16.44
CA HIS A 409 -20.75 8.08 -16.83
C HIS A 409 -21.37 7.65 -18.16
N GLU A 410 -20.54 7.33 -19.15
CA GLU A 410 -21.01 6.80 -20.43
C GLU A 410 -21.71 5.44 -20.27
N LEU A 411 -21.18 4.55 -19.42
CA LEU A 411 -21.84 3.28 -19.11
C LEU A 411 -23.22 3.50 -18.47
N MET A 412 -23.35 4.44 -17.52
CA MET A 412 -24.63 4.81 -16.91
C MET A 412 -25.60 5.34 -17.96
N ARG A 413 -25.17 6.29 -18.80
CA ARG A 413 -25.99 6.88 -19.88
C ARG A 413 -26.51 5.82 -20.84
N LEU A 414 -25.63 4.93 -21.30
CA LEU A 414 -26.00 3.88 -22.25
C LEU A 414 -26.90 2.84 -21.61
N SER A 415 -26.77 2.62 -20.29
CA SER A 415 -27.62 1.68 -19.56
C SER A 415 -29.00 2.25 -19.32
N ASP A 416 -29.12 3.50 -18.85
CA ASP A 416 -30.40 4.16 -18.56
C ASP A 416 -31.38 4.10 -19.75
N ASN A 417 -30.90 4.46 -20.95
CA ASN A 417 -31.68 4.40 -22.18
C ASN A 417 -32.17 2.99 -22.55
N ASN A 418 -31.49 1.93 -22.08
CA ASN A 418 -31.94 0.55 -22.31
C ASN A 418 -33.11 0.16 -21.39
N PHE A 419 -33.37 0.89 -20.30
CA PHE A 419 -34.44 0.59 -19.35
C PHE A 419 -35.67 1.51 -19.48
N VAL A 420 -35.51 2.73 -20.02
CA VAL A 420 -36.64 3.67 -20.23
C VAL A 420 -37.63 3.20 -21.31
N ASN A 421 -37.15 2.54 -22.38
CA ASN A 421 -37.99 2.13 -23.51
C ASN A 421 -38.99 0.99 -23.23
N GLN A 422 -38.96 0.37 -22.05
CA GLN A 422 -39.85 -0.77 -21.72
C GLN A 422 -41.08 -0.35 -20.88
N GLN A 423 -41.02 0.74 -20.12
CA GLN A 423 -42.19 1.21 -19.36
C GLN A 423 -43.31 1.71 -20.29
N THR A 424 -42.98 2.17 -21.49
CA THR A 424 -43.95 2.57 -22.52
C THR A 424 -44.59 1.39 -23.24
N THR A 425 -43.95 0.22 -23.28
CA THR A 425 -44.48 -0.99 -23.93
C THR A 425 -45.44 -1.74 -23.01
N ASP A 426 -45.13 -1.85 -21.72
CA ASP A 426 -46.01 -2.47 -20.72
C ASP A 426 -47.32 -1.69 -20.50
N ALA A 427 -47.30 -0.36 -20.74
CA ALA A 427 -48.49 0.50 -20.69
C ALA A 427 -49.38 0.37 -21.94
N HIS A 428 -48.85 -0.10 -23.08
CA HIS A 428 -49.62 -0.24 -24.31
C HIS A 428 -50.26 -1.63 -24.48
N GLU A 429 -49.70 -2.68 -23.87
CA GLU A 429 -50.31 -4.03 -23.89
C GLU A 429 -51.49 -4.18 -22.92
N THR A 430 -51.58 -3.36 -21.86
CA THR A 430 -52.70 -3.42 -20.90
C THR A 430 -53.97 -2.71 -21.37
N VAL A 431 -53.92 -1.88 -22.41
CA VAL A 431 -55.09 -1.11 -22.89
C VAL A 431 -55.82 -1.81 -24.06
N VAL A 432 -55.17 -2.69 -24.81
CA VAL A 432 -55.78 -3.30 -26.00
C VAL A 432 -56.61 -4.57 -25.69
N ASP A 433 -56.30 -5.28 -24.60
CA ASP A 433 -56.96 -6.57 -24.29
C ASP A 433 -58.26 -6.46 -23.46
N SER A 434 -58.65 -5.25 -23.04
CA SER A 434 -59.89 -5.01 -22.26
C SER A 434 -61.07 -4.52 -23.09
N SER A 435 -60.90 -4.28 -24.40
CA SER A 435 -61.92 -3.62 -25.25
C SER A 435 -62.70 -4.57 -26.18
N ILE A 436 -62.47 -5.89 -26.14
CA ILE A 436 -63.18 -6.86 -27.00
C ILE A 436 -63.74 -8.01 -26.16
N LYS A 437 -64.72 -7.72 -25.31
CA LYS A 437 -65.68 -8.69 -24.76
C LYS A 437 -66.75 -7.95 -23.98
N MET A 438 -67.79 -7.47 -24.66
CA MET A 438 -69.17 -7.43 -24.15
C MET A 438 -70.04 -6.69 -25.18
N GLU A 439 -70.67 -7.43 -26.08
CA GLU A 439 -71.97 -7.07 -26.67
C GLU A 439 -72.55 -8.25 -27.48
N VAL A 440 -73.05 -9.27 -26.78
CA VAL A 440 -74.18 -10.11 -27.24
C VAL A 440 -74.92 -10.61 -26.00
N ASN A 441 -76.02 -9.95 -25.64
CA ASN A 441 -77.25 -10.53 -25.07
C ASN A 441 -78.12 -9.43 -24.47
N ASN A 442 -79.04 -8.89 -25.27
CA ASN A 442 -80.49 -8.90 -25.02
C ASN A 442 -81.24 -8.33 -26.21
#